data_AF-A0A355RKJ9-F1
#
_entry.id   AF-A0A355RKJ9-F1
#
_cell.length_a   1.000
_cell.length_b   1.000
_cell.length_c   1.000
_cell.angle_alpha   90.00
_cell.angle_beta   90.00
_cell.angle_gamma   90.00
#
_symmetry.space_group_name_H-M   'P 1'
#
loop_
_entity.id
_entity.type
_entity.pdbx_description
1 polymer ?
#
loop_
_entity_poly.entity_id
_entity_poly.type
_entity_poly.pdbx_seq_one_letter_code
_entity_poly.pdbx_strand_id
1 'polypeptide(L)'
;MLYWLTALSDGGDAFNLFRYITFRAGGAFFTALIFGFLFGPPLINVLRRRQGKGQPIRADGPEGHFAKAGTPTMGGLLILLAVLSSTLLWARLDNGFVWIVLFVTFSFGLIGFADDYAKVSRQ
;
A
#
# COMPACT_ATOMS: atom_id res chain seq x y z
N MET A 1 0.80 -4.24 -17.67
CA MET A 1 -0.24 -3.20 -17.59
C MET A 1 -1.49 -3.69 -18.32
N LEU A 2 -2.63 -3.74 -17.65
CA LEU A 2 -3.89 -4.31 -18.16
C LEU A 2 -4.52 -3.51 -19.31
N TYR A 3 -4.12 -2.27 -19.53
CA TYR A 3 -4.53 -1.48 -20.70
C TYR A 3 -4.08 -2.07 -22.03
N TRP A 4 -2.96 -2.80 -22.08
CA TRP A 4 -2.52 -3.44 -23.33
C TRP A 4 -3.46 -4.55 -23.78
N LEU A 5 -4.35 -5.04 -22.91
CA LEU A 5 -5.43 -5.93 -23.30
C LEU A 5 -6.42 -5.27 -24.27
N THR A 6 -6.47 -3.93 -24.32
CA THR A 6 -7.28 -3.21 -25.33
C THR A 6 -6.80 -3.48 -26.76
N ALA A 7 -5.54 -3.87 -26.97
CA ALA A 7 -5.00 -4.21 -28.29
C ALA A 7 -5.56 -5.54 -28.85
N LEU A 8 -6.17 -6.37 -28.00
CA LEU A 8 -6.89 -7.60 -28.39
C LEU A 8 -8.39 -7.35 -28.64
N SER A 9 -8.84 -6.09 -28.56
CA SER A 9 -10.25 -5.75 -28.77
C SER A 9 -10.53 -5.47 -30.25
N ASP A 10 -11.41 -6.24 -30.86
CA ASP A 10 -11.87 -6.03 -32.24
C ASP A 10 -13.00 -4.99 -32.34
N GLY A 11 -12.94 -3.92 -31.53
CA GLY A 11 -13.80 -2.74 -31.66
C GLY A 11 -15.11 -2.74 -30.86
N GLY A 12 -15.48 -3.84 -30.18
CA GLY A 12 -16.72 -3.93 -29.39
C GLY A 12 -16.69 -4.80 -28.12
N ASP A 13 -15.63 -5.58 -27.90
CA ASP A 13 -15.60 -6.61 -26.85
C ASP A 13 -15.30 -6.10 -25.44
N ALA A 14 -15.37 -7.02 -24.47
CA ALA A 14 -15.04 -6.78 -23.06
C ALA A 14 -13.65 -6.14 -22.85
N PHE A 15 -12.71 -6.39 -23.76
CA PHE A 15 -11.37 -5.78 -23.72
C PHE A 15 -11.37 -4.27 -23.93
N ASN A 16 -12.40 -3.69 -24.57
CA ASN A 16 -12.56 -2.24 -24.70
C ASN A 16 -12.83 -1.56 -23.34
N LEU A 17 -13.30 -2.30 -22.33
CA LEU A 17 -13.50 -1.77 -20.98
C LEU A 17 -12.20 -1.24 -20.36
N PHE A 18 -11.06 -1.88 -20.67
CA PHE A 18 -9.74 -1.44 -20.22
C PHE A 18 -9.28 -0.14 -20.84
N ARG A 19 -10.02 0.44 -21.81
CA ARG A 19 -9.73 1.77 -22.36
C ARG A 19 -10.21 2.88 -21.43
N TYR A 20 -11.31 2.66 -20.71
CA TYR A 20 -11.94 3.68 -19.87
C TYR A 20 -11.19 3.90 -18.57
N ILE A 21 -10.92 5.17 -18.26
CA ILE A 21 -10.21 5.55 -17.02
C ILE A 21 -11.02 5.18 -15.77
N THR A 22 -12.36 5.28 -15.82
CA THR A 22 -13.25 4.93 -14.71
C THR A 22 -13.17 3.44 -14.37
N PHE A 23 -13.19 2.57 -15.38
CA PHE A 23 -13.03 1.13 -15.19
C PHE A 23 -11.67 0.80 -14.59
N ARG A 24 -10.60 1.41 -15.13
CA ARG A 24 -9.25 1.20 -14.62
C ARG A 24 -9.06 1.71 -13.20
N ALA A 25 -9.65 2.86 -12.86
CA ALA A 25 -9.60 3.42 -11.50
C ALA A 25 -10.38 2.54 -10.52
N GLY A 26 -11.56 2.04 -10.90
CA GLY A 26 -12.30 1.07 -10.10
C GLY A 26 -11.53 -0.23 -9.91
N GLY A 27 -10.96 -0.77 -11.00
CA GLY A 27 -10.11 -1.96 -10.95
C GLY A 27 -8.90 -1.77 -10.05
N ALA A 28 -8.24 -0.62 -10.11
CA ALA A 28 -7.13 -0.26 -9.24
C ALA A 28 -7.55 -0.22 -7.76
N PHE A 29 -8.70 0.39 -7.46
CA PHE A 29 -9.25 0.44 -6.10
C PHE A 29 -9.51 -0.97 -5.55
N PHE A 30 -10.24 -1.81 -6.27
CA PHE A 30 -10.54 -3.17 -5.82
C PHE A 30 -9.29 -4.03 -5.72
N THR A 31 -8.33 -3.87 -6.63
CA THR A 31 -7.06 -4.59 -6.57
C THR A 31 -6.28 -4.23 -5.32
N ALA A 32 -6.19 -2.94 -4.98
CA ALA A 32 -5.52 -2.49 -3.75
C ALA A 32 -6.25 -2.99 -2.48
N LEU A 33 -7.59 -3.00 -2.50
CA LEU A 33 -8.40 -3.49 -1.39
C LEU A 33 -8.19 -5.00 -1.16
N ILE A 34 -8.28 -5.80 -2.23
CA ILE A 34 -8.06 -7.24 -2.18
C ILE A 34 -6.62 -7.54 -1.74
N PHE A 35 -5.64 -6.80 -2.25
CA PHE A 35 -4.26 -6.88 -1.80
C PHE A 35 -4.15 -6.66 -0.29
N GLY A 36 -4.80 -5.61 0.23
CA GLY A 36 -4.84 -5.32 1.66
C GLY A 36 -5.44 -6.46 2.49
N PHE A 37 -6.54 -7.07 2.05
CA PHE A 37 -7.16 -8.19 2.78
C PHE A 37 -6.33 -9.48 2.72
N LEU A 38 -5.69 -9.77 1.59
CA LEU A 38 -4.87 -10.98 1.44
C LEU A 38 -3.54 -10.86 2.18
N PHE A 39 -2.85 -9.73 2.05
CA PHE A 39 -1.50 -9.54 2.58
C PHE A 39 -1.46 -8.84 3.94
N GLY A 40 -2.56 -8.27 4.40
CA GLY A 40 -2.67 -7.61 5.69
C GLY A 40 -2.40 -8.54 6.88
N PRO A 41 -3.21 -9.60 7.09
CA PRO A 41 -3.01 -10.53 8.20
C PRO A 41 -1.59 -11.16 8.27
N PRO A 42 -0.98 -11.66 7.17
CA PRO A 42 0.37 -12.21 7.24
C PRO A 42 1.41 -11.14 7.57
N LEU A 43 1.29 -9.93 7.00
CA LEU A 43 2.22 -8.85 7.29
C LEU A 43 2.14 -8.40 8.76
N ILE A 44 0.93 -8.24 9.30
CA ILE A 44 0.71 -7.91 10.72
C ILE A 44 1.34 -8.96 11.62
N ASN A 45 1.18 -10.24 11.30
CA ASN A 45 1.79 -11.32 12.09
C ASN A 45 3.32 -11.30 12.04
N VAL A 46 3.91 -11.00 10.88
CA VAL A 46 5.38 -10.85 10.73
C VAL A 46 5.88 -9.66 11.54
N LEU A 47 5.21 -8.50 11.43
CA LEU A 47 5.60 -7.29 12.16
C LEU A 47 5.46 -7.50 13.67
N ARG A 48 4.39 -8.14 14.14
CA ARG A 48 4.18 -8.46 15.56
C ARG A 48 5.31 -9.34 16.10
N ARG A 49 5.74 -10.36 15.35
CA ARG A 49 6.86 -11.23 15.74
C ARG A 49 8.19 -10.49 15.78
N ARG A 50 8.44 -9.57 14.84
CA ARG A 50 9.71 -8.82 14.78
C ARG A 50 9.81 -7.70 15.79
N GLN A 51 8.70 -7.05 16.12
CA GLN A 51 8.68 -5.88 17.02
C GLN A 51 8.47 -6.27 18.48
N GLY A 52 7.86 -7.44 18.77
CA GLY A 52 7.79 -8.04 20.11
C GLY A 52 6.90 -7.29 21.11
N LYS A 53 7.26 -6.06 21.48
CA LYS A 53 6.60 -5.23 22.50
C LYS A 53 5.60 -4.21 21.93
N GLY A 54 5.43 -4.14 20.61
CA GLY A 54 4.56 -3.14 19.96
C GLY A 54 5.09 -1.71 20.11
N GLN A 55 4.24 -0.70 19.95
CA GLN A 55 4.65 0.70 20.16
C GLN A 55 5.13 0.95 21.61
N PRO A 56 6.23 1.70 21.82
CA PRO A 56 6.70 2.03 23.16
C PRO A 56 5.71 3.02 23.77
N ILE A 57 4.93 2.56 24.74
CA ILE A 57 3.96 3.40 25.43
C ILE A 57 4.74 4.25 26.44
N ARG A 58 4.66 5.57 26.30
CA ARG A 58 5.18 6.48 27.31
C ARG A 58 4.32 6.34 28.57
N ALA A 59 4.96 6.16 29.73
CA ALA A 59 4.28 5.98 31.01
C ALA A 59 3.42 7.20 31.41
N ASP A 60 3.69 8.36 30.83
CA ASP A 60 3.05 9.65 31.14
C ASP A 60 1.76 9.91 30.32
N GLY A 61 1.27 8.91 29.57
CA GLY A 61 0.13 9.03 28.66
C GLY A 61 -1.24 8.72 29.29
N PRO A 62 -2.35 9.26 28.76
CA PRO A 62 -3.71 8.96 29.21
C PRO A 62 -4.04 7.46 29.15
N GLU A 63 -4.87 6.93 30.06
CA GLU A 63 -5.20 5.49 30.18
C GLU A 63 -5.68 4.84 28.86
N GLY A 64 -6.37 5.59 28.00
CA GLY A 64 -6.82 5.10 26.67
C GLY A 64 -5.68 4.76 25.70
N HIS A 65 -4.45 5.25 25.93
CA HIS A 65 -3.29 4.90 25.12
C HIS A 65 -2.73 3.50 25.41
N PHE A 66 -3.07 2.90 26.55
CA PHE A 66 -2.66 1.52 26.88
C PHE A 66 -3.41 0.46 26.06
N ALA A 67 -4.60 0.78 25.50
CA ALA A 67 -5.34 -0.13 24.63
C ALA A 67 -4.64 -0.40 23.27
N LYS A 68 -3.65 0.42 22.90
CA LYS A 68 -2.82 0.20 21.70
C LYS A 68 -1.62 -0.72 21.96
N ALA A 69 -1.44 -1.18 23.20
CA ALA A 69 -0.40 -2.13 23.57
C ALA A 69 -0.47 -3.39 22.70
N GLY A 70 0.64 -3.73 22.04
CA GLY A 70 0.76 -4.94 21.23
C GLY A 70 0.31 -4.82 19.77
N THR A 71 -0.24 -3.68 19.32
CA THR A 71 -0.38 -3.44 17.87
C THR A 71 0.97 -3.07 17.24
N PRO A 72 1.41 -3.78 16.18
CA PRO A 72 2.68 -3.48 15.53
C PRO A 72 2.61 -2.14 14.79
N THR A 73 3.73 -1.42 14.77
CA THR A 73 3.92 -0.20 13.96
C THR A 73 4.40 -0.57 12.55
N MET A 74 4.43 0.39 11.60
CA MET A 74 4.78 0.21 10.16
C MET A 74 3.68 -0.34 9.24
N GLY A 75 2.40 -0.15 9.58
CA GLY A 75 1.28 -0.51 8.69
C GLY A 75 1.32 0.19 7.32
N GLY A 76 2.01 1.33 7.22
CA GLY A 76 2.21 2.06 5.96
C GLY A 76 2.90 1.23 4.86
N LEU A 77 3.70 0.22 5.22
CA LEU A 77 4.30 -0.69 4.25
C LEU A 77 3.24 -1.45 3.44
N LEU A 78 2.14 -1.88 4.08
CA LEU A 78 1.03 -2.55 3.40
C LEU A 78 0.41 -1.63 2.35
N ILE A 79 0.16 -0.38 2.74
CA ILE A 79 -0.46 0.63 1.89
C ILE A 79 0.43 0.92 0.69
N LEU A 80 1.73 1.12 0.89
CA LEU A 80 2.67 1.39 -0.20
C LEU A 80 2.75 0.22 -1.19
N LEU A 81 2.77 -1.02 -0.71
CA LEU A 81 2.78 -2.21 -1.58
C LEU A 81 1.46 -2.38 -2.33
N ALA A 82 0.32 -2.09 -1.70
CA ALA A 82 -0.99 -2.12 -2.34
C ALA A 82 -1.12 -1.05 -3.44
N VAL A 83 -0.68 0.18 -3.15
CA VAL A 83 -0.67 1.28 -4.12
C VAL A 83 0.25 0.96 -5.29
N LEU A 84 1.47 0.45 -5.04
CA LEU A 84 2.42 0.12 -6.10
C LEU A 84 1.89 -0.98 -7.01
N SER A 85 1.46 -2.11 -6.45
CA SER A 85 0.94 -3.24 -7.22
C SER A 85 -0.27 -2.84 -8.06
N SER A 86 -1.23 -2.14 -7.47
CA SER A 86 -2.40 -1.62 -8.16
C SER A 86 -2.04 -0.63 -9.29
N THR A 87 -1.13 0.31 -9.02
CA THR A 87 -0.69 1.30 -10.00
C THR A 87 0.04 0.64 -11.17
N LEU A 88 0.96 -0.30 -10.93
CA LEU A 88 1.68 -1.00 -12.00
C LEU A 88 0.76 -1.86 -12.88
N LEU A 89 -0.32 -2.39 -12.31
CA LEU A 89 -1.31 -3.18 -13.04
C LEU A 89 -2.22 -2.29 -13.91
N TRP A 90 -2.74 -1.20 -13.34
CA TRP A 90 -3.84 -0.44 -13.96
C TRP A 90 -3.43 0.91 -14.56
N ALA A 91 -2.39 1.58 -14.06
CA ALA A 91 -1.99 2.92 -14.51
C ALA A 91 -1.19 2.88 -15.83
N ARG A 92 -1.20 4.02 -16.53
CA ARG A 92 -0.47 4.22 -17.80
C ARG A 92 0.97 4.54 -17.48
N LEU A 93 1.86 3.55 -17.61
CA LEU A 93 3.29 3.70 -17.31
C LEU A 93 4.05 4.50 -18.39
N ASP A 94 3.41 4.73 -19.53
CA ASP A 94 3.83 5.71 -20.54
C ASP A 94 3.61 7.17 -20.08
N ASN A 95 2.77 7.38 -19.05
CA ASN A 95 2.55 8.71 -18.48
C ASN A 95 3.62 9.02 -17.42
N GLY A 96 4.51 9.98 -17.72
CA GLY A 96 5.55 10.44 -16.80
C GLY A 96 5.04 10.94 -15.45
N PHE A 97 3.81 11.48 -15.37
CA PHE A 97 3.21 11.91 -14.11
C PHE A 97 3.00 10.76 -13.12
N VAL A 98 2.70 9.54 -13.61
CA VAL A 98 2.55 8.36 -12.74
C VAL A 98 3.86 8.04 -12.05
N TRP A 99 4.98 8.12 -12.77
CA TRP A 99 6.31 7.89 -12.21
C TRP A 99 6.71 8.95 -11.21
N ILE A 100 6.42 10.24 -11.48
CA ILE A 100 6.70 11.33 -10.55
C ILE A 100 5.94 11.11 -9.23
N VAL A 101 4.64 10.81 -9.30
CA VAL A 101 3.83 10.57 -8.09
C VAL A 101 4.32 9.35 -7.34
N LEU A 102 4.57 8.22 -8.03
CA LEU A 102 5.12 7.03 -7.40
C LEU A 102 6.46 7.31 -6.71
N PHE A 103 7.36 8.04 -7.38
CA PHE A 103 8.66 8.40 -6.83
C PHE A 103 8.52 9.22 -5.54
N VAL A 104 7.68 10.27 -5.55
CA VAL A 104 7.45 11.11 -4.37
C VAL A 104 6.83 10.28 -3.24
N THR A 105 5.77 9.53 -3.51
CA THR A 105 5.10 8.68 -2.51
C THR A 105 6.06 7.67 -1.88
N PHE A 106 6.88 6.99 -2.68
CA PHE A 106 7.86 6.03 -2.16
C PHE A 106 9.00 6.71 -1.41
N SER A 107 9.46 7.87 -1.85
CA SER A 107 10.52 8.62 -1.16
C SER A 107 10.08 9.01 0.26
N PHE A 108 8.89 9.62 0.40
CA PHE A 108 8.34 9.94 1.71
C PHE A 108 8.00 8.69 2.53
N GLY A 109 7.53 7.63 1.87
CA GLY A 109 7.29 6.34 2.50
C GLY A 109 8.55 5.72 3.12
N LEU A 110 9.68 5.78 2.41
CA LEU A 110 10.98 5.30 2.90
C LEU A 110 11.50 6.13 4.07
N ILE A 111 11.33 7.46 4.01
CA ILE A 111 11.70 8.35 5.13
C ILE A 111 10.88 7.99 6.38
N GLY A 112 9.56 7.84 6.23
CA GLY A 112 8.69 7.43 7.34
C GLY A 112 9.02 6.04 7.88
N PHE A 113 9.34 5.09 7.00
CA PHE A 113 9.79 3.76 7.40
C PHE A 113 11.11 3.79 8.18
N ALA A 114 12.08 4.61 7.76
CA ALA A 114 13.35 4.76 8.45
C ALA A 114 13.17 5.37 9.85
N ASP A 115 12.29 6.38 10.00
CA ASP A 115 11.95 6.97 11.30
C ASP A 115 11.25 5.96 12.22
N ASP A 116 10.24 5.24 11.73
CA ASP A 116 9.55 4.19 12.50
C ASP A 116 10.50 3.05 12.89
N TYR A 117 11.42 2.68 12.02
CA TYR A 117 12.43 1.66 12.30
C TYR A 117 13.40 2.12 13.38
N ALA A 118 13.88 3.35 13.30
CA ALA A 118 14.75 3.94 14.32
C ALA A 118 14.05 4.01 15.69
N LYS A 119 12.76 4.33 15.73
CA LYS A 119 11.97 4.34 16.97
C LYS A 119 11.84 2.97 17.63
N VAL A 120 11.63 1.92 16.84
CA VAL A 120 11.53 0.55 17.36
C VAL A 120 12.89 0.01 17.78
N SER A 121 13.95 0.29 17.02
CA SER A 121 15.31 -0.19 17.32
C SER A 121 15.93 0.48 18.55
N ARG A 122 15.45 1.67 18.95
CA ARG A 122 15.93 2.42 20.11
C ARG A 122 15.06 2.23 21.36
N GLN A 123 14.11 1.29 21.34
CA GLN A 123 13.42 0.79 22.54
C GLN A 123 14.37 -0.04 23.40
#